data_AF-A0A7R9EA26-F1
#
_entry.id   AF-A0A7R9EA26-F1
#
_cell.length_a   1.000
_cell.length_b   1.000
_cell.length_c   1.000
_cell.angle_alpha   90.00
_cell.angle_beta   90.00
_cell.angle_gamma   90.00
#
_symmetry.space_group_name_H-M   'P 1'
#
loop_
_entity.id
_entity.type
_entity.pdbx_description
1 polymer ?
#
loop_
_entity_poly.entity_id
_entity_poly.type
_entity_poly.pdbx_seq_one_letter_code
_entity_poly.pdbx_strand_id
1 'polypeptide(L)'
;MQRQLEDCNISCTVILDSAVAYVMEQVDLVMVGAEGVVESGGIINKVGSFTMAVCAREMKKPFYVLTESFKFVRLYPLNQQDLPNEFKVNTSCIINAYHIF
;
A
#
# COMPACT_ATOMS: atom_id res chain seq x y z
N MET A 1 -9.30 8.43 8.47
CA MET A 1 -8.11 9.23 8.11
C MET A 1 -8.46 10.68 7.82
N GLN A 2 -9.11 11.02 6.70
CA GLN A 2 -9.42 12.43 6.34
C GLN A 2 -10.01 13.24 7.52
N ARG A 3 -11.12 12.78 8.10
CA ARG A 3 -11.77 13.46 9.24
C ARG A 3 -10.83 13.73 10.43
N GLN A 4 -9.93 12.80 10.73
CA GLN A 4 -8.98 12.95 11.85
C GLN A 4 -7.93 14.02 11.57
N LEU A 5 -7.55 14.21 10.30
CA LEU A 5 -6.64 15.30 9.90
C LEU A 5 -7.37 16.65 9.92
N GLU A 6 -8.63 16.67 9.50
CA GLU A 6 -9.49 17.88 9.55
C GLU A 6 -9.70 18.34 10.99
N ASP A 7 -9.92 17.41 11.94
CA ASP A 7 -10.02 17.72 13.37
C ASP A 7 -8.72 18.36 13.93
N CYS A 8 -7.58 18.05 13.31
CA CYS A 8 -6.27 18.67 13.61
C CYS A 8 -5.99 19.94 12.80
N ASN A 9 -6.96 20.46 12.03
CA ASN A 9 -6.82 21.59 11.12
C ASN A 9 -5.74 21.41 10.04
N ILE A 10 -5.52 20.17 9.58
CA ILE A 10 -4.61 19.86 8.49
C ILE A 10 -5.42 19.77 7.20
N SER A 11 -5.00 20.52 6.17
CA SER A 11 -5.62 20.45 4.85
C SER A 11 -5.41 19.07 4.23
N CYS A 12 -6.49 18.39 3.88
CA CYS A 12 -6.46 17.07 3.25
C CYS A 12 -7.45 16.98 2.10
N THR A 13 -7.10 16.19 1.08
CA THR A 13 -7.95 15.93 -0.08
C THR A 13 -7.98 14.44 -0.34
N VAL A 14 -9.18 13.87 -0.47
CA VAL A 14 -9.34 12.47 -0.85
C VAL A 14 -9.31 12.35 -2.36
N ILE A 15 -8.50 11.42 -2.84
CA ILE A 15 -8.34 11.10 -4.26
C ILE A 15 -8.86 9.69 -4.52
N LEU A 16 -9.23 9.42 -5.77
CA LEU A 16 -9.54 8.05 -6.21
C LEU A 16 -8.26 7.22 -6.34
N ASP A 17 -8.34 5.92 -6.06
CA ASP A 17 -7.20 5.00 -6.18
C ASP A 17 -6.63 4.96 -7.61
N SER A 18 -7.49 5.13 -8.62
CA SER A 18 -7.10 5.22 -10.03
C SER A 18 -6.38 6.53 -10.39
N ALA A 19 -6.55 7.59 -9.58
CA ALA A 19 -5.95 8.90 -9.81
C ALA A 19 -4.59 9.08 -9.11
N VAL A 20 -4.07 8.04 -8.44
CA VAL A 20 -2.79 8.09 -7.72
C VAL A 20 -1.65 8.54 -8.63
N ALA A 21 -1.54 7.97 -9.84
CA ALA A 21 -0.50 8.34 -10.80
C ALA A 21 -0.60 9.80 -11.27
N TYR A 22 -1.83 10.34 -11.37
CA TYR A 22 -2.08 11.72 -11.79
C TYR A 22 -1.61 12.73 -10.74
N VAL A 23 -1.89 12.45 -9.46
CA VAL A 23 -1.56 13.38 -8.37
C VAL A 23 -0.09 13.26 -7.93
N MET A 24 0.55 12.13 -8.18
CA MET A 24 1.91 11.83 -7.71
C MET A 24 2.97 12.85 -8.19
N GLU A 25 2.76 13.55 -9.31
CA GLU A 25 3.66 14.63 -9.75
C GLU A 25 3.73 15.78 -8.73
N GLN A 26 2.59 16.13 -8.14
CA GLN A 26 2.42 17.21 -7.16
C GLN A 26 2.82 16.82 -5.74
N VAL A 27 3.10 15.53 -5.50
CA VAL A 27 3.44 14.99 -4.17
C VAL A 27 4.95 15.08 -3.94
N ASP A 28 5.37 15.53 -2.76
CA ASP A 28 6.79 15.57 -2.39
C ASP A 28 7.31 14.24 -1.82
N LEU A 29 6.45 13.54 -1.07
CA LEU A 29 6.76 12.26 -0.44
C LEU A 29 5.48 11.45 -0.23
N VAL A 30 5.62 10.13 -0.19
CA VAL A 30 4.53 9.21 0.12
C VAL A 30 4.80 8.57 1.48
N MET A 31 3.80 8.57 2.36
CA MET A 31 3.84 7.82 3.61
C MET A 31 2.73 6.78 3.65
N VAL A 32 3.05 5.57 4.09
CA VAL A 32 2.07 4.51 4.29
C VAL A 32 2.28 3.80 5.62
N GLY A 33 1.21 3.22 6.15
CA GLY A 33 1.31 2.21 7.19
C GLY A 33 1.68 0.84 6.63
N ALA A 34 1.94 -0.11 7.52
CA ALA A 34 2.02 -1.53 7.20
C ALA A 34 1.26 -2.38 8.22
N GLU A 35 0.72 -3.49 7.76
CA GLU A 35 0.18 -4.57 8.60
C GLU A 35 1.30 -5.54 9.01
N GLY A 36 2.28 -5.76 8.13
CA GLY A 36 3.46 -6.60 8.40
C GLY A 36 4.69 -6.15 7.64
N VAL A 37 5.88 -6.43 8.18
CA VAL A 37 7.17 -6.25 7.50
C VAL A 37 7.80 -7.62 7.34
N VAL A 38 8.09 -8.02 6.10
CA VAL A 38 8.73 -9.31 5.80
C VAL A 38 10.24 -9.19 5.92
N GLU A 39 10.93 -10.33 6.05
CA GLU A 39 12.37 -10.38 6.29
C GLU A 39 13.21 -9.79 5.15
N SER A 40 12.66 -9.73 3.94
CA SER A 40 13.28 -9.05 2.79
C SER A 40 13.26 -7.52 2.90
N GLY A 41 12.57 -6.95 3.90
CA GLY A 41 12.31 -5.51 4.05
C GLY A 41 11.08 -5.03 3.28
N GLY A 42 10.40 -5.92 2.54
CA GLY A 42 9.10 -5.64 1.95
C GLY A 42 8.01 -5.45 3.01
N ILE A 43 6.88 -4.89 2.59
CA ILE A 43 5.74 -4.64 3.48
C ILE A 43 4.48 -5.33 2.98
N ILE A 44 3.65 -5.75 3.93
CA ILE A 44 2.30 -6.25 3.72
C ILE A 44 1.36 -5.13 4.15
N ASN A 45 0.48 -4.71 3.24
CA ASN A 45 -0.50 -3.68 3.48
C ASN A 45 -1.73 -3.92 2.57
N LYS A 46 -2.78 -3.11 2.73
CA LYS A 46 -4.00 -3.15 1.93
C LYS A 46 -3.71 -3.06 0.42
N VAL A 47 -4.64 -3.63 -0.36
CA VAL A 47 -4.62 -3.58 -1.84
C VAL A 47 -4.46 -2.15 -2.35
N GLY A 48 -3.68 -1.98 -3.41
CA GLY A 48 -3.36 -0.67 -4.00
C GLY A 48 -2.03 -0.05 -3.54
N SER A 49 -1.51 -0.47 -2.37
CA SER A 49 -0.21 0.00 -1.86
C SER A 49 0.96 -0.27 -2.80
N PHE A 50 1.00 -1.45 -3.45
CA PHE A 50 2.02 -1.80 -4.44
C PHE A 50 1.96 -0.89 -5.68
N THR A 51 0.77 -0.66 -6.23
CA THR A 51 0.59 0.24 -7.39
C THR A 51 1.05 1.65 -7.08
N MET A 52 0.71 2.16 -5.89
CA MET A 52 1.17 3.47 -5.42
C MET A 52 2.70 3.52 -5.27
N ALA A 53 3.33 2.47 -4.74
CA ALA A 53 4.78 2.38 -4.62
C ALA A 53 5.48 2.35 -5.99
N VAL A 54 4.91 1.65 -6.97
CA VAL A 54 5.41 1.65 -8.36
C VAL A 54 5.33 3.06 -8.94
N CYS A 55 4.17 3.73 -8.84
CA CYS A 55 4.02 5.12 -9.33
C CYS A 55 5.02 6.07 -8.66
N ALA A 56 5.19 5.98 -7.34
CA ALA A 56 6.13 6.81 -6.60
C ALA A 56 7.58 6.57 -7.05
N ARG A 57 7.97 5.30 -7.26
CA ARG A 57 9.29 4.93 -7.75
C ARG A 57 9.57 5.49 -9.14
N GLU A 58 8.64 5.34 -10.09
CA GLU A 58 8.80 5.85 -11.45
C GLU A 58 8.94 7.38 -11.47
N MET A 59 8.20 8.08 -10.60
CA MET A 59 8.27 9.55 -10.46
C MET A 59 9.36 10.02 -9.49
N LYS A 60 10.22 9.11 -9.02
CA LYS A 60 11.34 9.38 -8.09
C LYS A 60 10.91 10.09 -6.80
N LYS A 61 9.70 9.81 -6.33
CA LYS A 61 9.19 10.33 -5.06
C LYS A 61 9.61 9.40 -3.92
N PRO A 62 10.16 9.92 -2.80
CA PRO A 62 10.51 9.09 -1.66
C PRO A 62 9.27 8.43 -1.05
N PHE A 63 9.38 7.14 -0.75
CA PHE A 63 8.31 6.32 -0.21
C PHE A 63 8.70 5.80 1.18
N TYR A 64 8.00 6.26 2.21
CA TYR A 64 8.26 5.93 3.60
C TYR A 64 7.17 5.04 4.18
N VAL A 65 7.59 4.07 4.99
CA VAL A 65 6.69 3.17 5.71
C VAL A 65 6.81 3.46 7.20
N LEU A 66 5.68 3.74 7.83
CA LEU A 66 5.57 3.94 9.27
C LEU A 66 4.94 2.68 9.88
N THR A 67 5.68 1.96 10.70
CA THR A 67 5.23 0.70 11.29
C THR A 67 5.95 0.39 12.59
N GLU A 68 5.27 -0.33 13.48
CA GLU A 68 5.80 -0.76 14.76
C GLU A 68 6.65 -2.03 14.63
N SER A 69 7.62 -2.21 15.53
CA SER A 69 8.57 -3.33 15.48
C SER A 69 7.93 -4.71 15.68
N PHE A 70 6.76 -4.79 16.34
CA PHE A 70 6.07 -6.06 16.58
C PHE A 70 5.38 -6.62 15.32
N LYS A 71 5.28 -5.82 14.24
CA LYS A 71 4.73 -6.26 12.94
C LYS A 71 5.76 -6.97 12.05
N PHE A 72 6.96 -7.21 12.57
CA PHE A 72 8.02 -7.88 11.84
C PHE A 72 7.73 -9.37 11.82
N VAL A 73 7.43 -9.90 10.64
CA VAL A 73 7.01 -11.29 10.45
C VAL A 73 8.16 -12.11 9.86
N ARG A 74 8.31 -13.34 10.35
CA ARG A 74 9.27 -14.32 9.81
C ARG A 74 8.70 -14.97 8.55
N LEU A 75 8.59 -14.17 7.49
CA LEU A 75 8.12 -14.58 6.18
C LEU A 75 9.05 -13.98 5.13
N TYR A 76 9.30 -14.76 4.07
CA TYR A 76 10.15 -14.36 2.94
C TYR A 76 9.45 -14.65 1.61
N PRO A 77 8.38 -13.90 1.26
CA PRO A 77 7.73 -14.07 -0.03
C PRO A 77 8.64 -13.59 -1.16
N LEU A 78 8.73 -14.36 -2.24
CA LEU A 78 9.50 -13.98 -3.44
C LEU A 78 8.61 -13.23 -4.43
N ASN A 79 7.30 -13.49 -4.40
CA ASN A 79 6.29 -12.84 -5.21
C ASN A 79 4.96 -12.65 -4.42
N GLN A 80 3.98 -11.98 -5.04
CA GLN A 80 2.67 -11.70 -4.40
C GLN A 80 1.83 -12.96 -4.14
N GLN A 81 2.06 -14.04 -4.88
CA GLN A 81 1.36 -15.31 -4.72
C GLN A 81 1.89 -16.12 -3.53
N ASP A 82 3.16 -15.96 -3.16
CA ASP A 82 3.79 -16.67 -2.05
C ASP A 82 3.27 -16.24 -0.67
N LEU A 83 2.53 -15.12 -0.61
CA LEU A 83 1.93 -14.64 0.63
C LEU A 83 0.88 -15.65 1.15
N PRO A 84 0.90 -16.04 2.44
CA PRO A 84 -0.14 -16.89 3.02
C PRO A 84 -1.55 -16.32 2.86
N ASN A 85 -2.55 -17.18 2.65
CA ASN A 85 -3.92 -16.75 2.36
C ASN A 85 -4.57 -15.95 3.50
N GLU A 86 -4.10 -16.13 4.74
CA GLU A 86 -4.49 -15.33 5.91
C GLU A 86 -4.21 -13.84 5.77
N PHE A 87 -3.18 -13.44 5.01
CA PHE A 87 -2.86 -12.04 4.72
C PHE A 87 -3.46 -11.55 3.40
N LYS A 88 -4.04 -12.43 2.59
CA LYS A 88 -4.65 -12.06 1.31
C LYS A 88 -6.07 -11.55 1.52
N VAL A 89 -6.45 -10.56 0.74
CA VAL A 89 -7.85 -10.13 0.63
C VAL A 89 -8.67 -11.31 0.13
N ASN A 90 -9.89 -11.46 0.68
CA ASN A 90 -10.81 -12.57 0.44
C ASN A 90 -10.79 -13.02 -1.04
N THR A 91 -10.21 -14.20 -1.27
CA THR A 91 -9.76 -14.63 -2.61
C THR A 91 -10.93 -14.84 -3.56
N SER A 92 -12.15 -15.03 -3.06
CA SER A 92 -13.39 -15.18 -3.84
C SER A 92 -13.67 -13.99 -4.76
N CYS A 93 -13.26 -12.77 -4.40
CA CYS A 93 -13.42 -11.58 -5.22
C CYS A 93 -12.39 -11.49 -6.35
N ILE A 94 -11.18 -12.03 -6.16
CA ILE A 94 -10.07 -11.89 -7.12
C ILE A 94 -10.04 -13.09 -8.09
N ILE A 95 -10.34 -14.31 -7.62
CA ILE A 95 -10.37 -15.52 -8.47
C ILE A 95 -11.42 -15.39 -9.58
N ASN A 96 -12.59 -14.84 -9.27
CA ASN A 96 -13.61 -14.58 -10.29
C ASN A 96 -13.20 -13.50 -11.30
N ALA A 97 -12.28 -12.60 -10.96
CA ALA A 97 -11.77 -11.59 -11.88
C ALA A 97 -10.76 -12.17 -12.89
N TYR A 98 -10.00 -13.20 -12.53
CA TYR A 98 -9.07 -13.87 -13.47
C TYR A 98 -9.78 -14.64 -14.60
N HIS A 99 -11.08 -14.92 -14.48
CA HIS A 99 -11.88 -15.52 -15.54
C HIS A 99 -12.54 -14.50 -16.48
N ILE A 100 -12.40 -13.20 -16.20
CA ILE A 100 -13.04 -12.11 -16.94
C ILE A 100 -12.02 -11.32 -17.78
N PHE A 101 -10.72 -11.59 -17.64
CA PHE A 101 -9.63 -11.03 -18.46
C PHE A 101 -8.93 -12.12 -19.26
#